data_AF-A0A3R7VIQ1-F1
#
_entry.id   AF-A0A3R7VIQ1-F1
#
_cell.length_a   1.000
_cell.length_b   1.000
_cell.length_c   1.000
_cell.angle_alpha   90.00
_cell.angle_beta   90.00
_cell.angle_gamma   90.00
#
_symmetry.space_group_name_H-M   'P 1'
#
loop_
_entity.id
_entity.type
_entity.pdbx_description
1 polymer ?
#
loop_
_entity_poly.entity_id
_entity_poly.type
_entity_poly.pdbx_seq_one_letter_code
_entity_poly.pdbx_strand_id
1 'polypeptide(L)'
;MQEWDMDIYCKKTYSFKDESKVIEMQGQGKTVEALIESLIVKALDKDGKRIFMDADRINLMNEADPAVIVRVAGQINNMGLRQPIGDVVKE
;
A
#
# COMPACT_ATOMS: atom_id res chain seq x y z
N MET A 1 12.86 -9.24 -1.97
CA MET A 1 13.12 -8.04 -1.13
C MET A 1 13.86 -8.57 0.10
N GLN A 2 15.04 -8.07 0.49
CA GLN A 2 15.96 -8.83 1.36
C GLN A 2 15.48 -9.08 2.81
N GLU A 3 14.46 -8.36 3.27
CA GLU A 3 13.99 -8.46 4.66
C GLU A 3 12.86 -9.49 4.85
N TRP A 4 12.07 -9.76 3.81
CA TRP A 4 11.06 -10.82 3.81
C TRP A 4 11.40 -11.78 2.68
N ASP A 5 11.61 -13.05 3.00
CA ASP A 5 11.84 -14.12 2.00
C ASP A 5 10.54 -14.49 1.27
N MET A 6 9.84 -13.46 0.76
CA MET A 6 8.57 -13.57 0.09
C MET A 6 8.45 -12.51 -1.01
N ASP A 7 7.78 -12.89 -2.10
CA ASP A 7 7.43 -11.99 -3.18
C ASP A 7 6.04 -11.39 -2.93
N ILE A 8 5.96 -10.05 -2.88
CA ILE A 8 4.70 -9.32 -2.73
C ILE A 8 4.21 -8.94 -4.13
N TYR A 9 3.06 -9.50 -4.53
CA TYR A 9 2.36 -9.13 -5.75
C TYR A 9 1.42 -7.97 -5.46
N CYS A 10 1.40 -6.94 -6.30
CA CYS A 10 0.56 -5.76 -6.06
C CYS A 10 -0.70 -5.77 -6.93
N LYS A 11 -1.86 -5.57 -6.30
CA LYS A 11 -3.13 -5.44 -7.02
C LYS A 11 -3.16 -4.12 -7.80
N LYS A 12 -3.29 -4.19 -9.12
CA LYS A 12 -3.41 -2.98 -9.99
C LYS A 12 -4.75 -2.25 -9.83
N THR A 13 -5.78 -2.95 -9.39
CA THR A 13 -7.13 -2.41 -9.22
C THR A 13 -7.67 -2.81 -7.85
N TYR A 14 -8.17 -1.83 -7.10
CA TYR A 14 -8.80 -2.02 -5.79
C TYR A 14 -10.11 -1.25 -5.76
N SER A 15 -10.97 -1.54 -4.78
CA SER A 15 -12.30 -0.93 -4.75
C SER A 15 -12.22 0.55 -4.37
N PHE A 16 -13.10 1.36 -4.94
CA PHE A 16 -13.20 2.79 -4.59
C PHE A 16 -13.54 3.00 -3.11
N LYS A 17 -14.14 1.99 -2.45
CA LYS A 17 -14.40 1.99 -1.01
C LYS A 17 -13.09 1.97 -0.21
N ASP A 18 -12.16 1.12 -0.62
CA ASP A 18 -10.84 1.04 0.03
C ASP A 18 -10.03 2.31 -0.27
N GLU A 19 -10.15 2.87 -1.48
CA GLU A 19 -9.52 4.15 -1.85
C GLU A 19 -10.06 5.32 -1.03
N SER A 20 -11.37 5.44 -0.90
CA SER A 20 -12.02 6.45 -0.07
C SER A 20 -11.52 6.40 1.38
N LYS A 21 -11.33 5.20 1.94
CA LYS A 21 -10.85 5.00 3.31
C LYS A 21 -9.39 5.45 3.49
N VAL A 22 -8.52 5.15 2.52
CA VAL A 22 -7.13 5.63 2.52
C VAL A 22 -7.09 7.16 2.39
N ILE A 23 -7.89 7.74 1.52
CA ILE A 23 -7.98 9.20 1.31
C ILE A 23 -8.50 9.89 2.58
N GLU A 24 -9.53 9.35 3.22
CA GLU A 24 -10.07 9.87 4.47
C GLU A 24 -9.02 9.89 5.58
N MET A 25 -8.28 8.78 5.76
CA MET A 25 -7.20 8.70 6.74
C MET A 25 -6.07 9.71 6.44
N GLN A 26 -5.73 9.91 5.16
CA GLN A 26 -4.77 10.95 4.77
C GLN A 26 -5.27 12.36 5.10
N GLY A 27 -6.56 12.66 4.83
CA GLY A 27 -7.18 13.94 5.16
C GLY A 27 -7.24 14.22 6.66
N GLN A 28 -7.30 13.18 7.49
CA GLN A 28 -7.25 13.27 8.95
C GLN A 28 -5.81 13.37 9.52
N GLY A 29 -4.79 13.42 8.66
CA GLY A 29 -3.38 13.45 9.08
C GLY A 29 -2.85 12.11 9.61
N LYS A 30 -3.62 11.02 9.46
CA LYS A 30 -3.25 9.66 9.86
C LYS A 30 -2.44 8.96 8.76
N THR A 31 -1.38 9.62 8.30
CA THR A 31 -0.61 9.20 7.12
C THR A 31 -0.04 7.78 7.26
N VAL A 32 0.39 7.39 8.47
CA VAL A 32 0.93 6.05 8.73
C VAL A 32 -0.16 4.97 8.67
N GLU A 33 -1.33 5.22 9.25
CA GLU A 33 -2.47 4.29 9.17
C GLU A 33 -2.93 4.11 7.73
N ALA A 34 -2.92 5.19 6.93
CA ALA A 34 -3.23 5.15 5.51
C ALA A 34 -2.23 4.31 4.70
N LEU A 35 -0.94 4.40 5.02
CA LEU A 35 0.11 3.58 4.40
C LEU A 35 -0.09 2.09 4.72
N ILE A 36 -0.38 1.75 5.96
CA ILE A 36 -0.64 0.36 6.36
C ILE A 36 -1.95 -0.15 5.73
N GLU A 37 -2.99 0.68 5.64
CA GLU A 37 -4.20 0.31 4.92
C GLU A 37 -3.93 -0.03 3.46
N SER A 38 -3.13 0.81 2.79
CA SER A 38 -2.75 0.57 1.40
C SER A 38 -1.95 -0.73 1.24
N LEU A 39 -1.08 -1.06 2.21
CA LEU A 39 -0.34 -2.32 2.24
C LEU A 39 -1.28 -3.52 2.36
N ILE A 40 -2.23 -3.49 3.30
CA ILE A 40 -3.17 -4.60 3.54
C ILE A 40 -4.06 -4.86 2.32
N VAL A 41 -4.57 -3.80 1.69
CA VAL A 41 -5.52 -3.93 0.58
C VAL A 41 -4.83 -4.35 -0.72
N LYS A 42 -3.59 -3.89 -0.94
CA LYS A 42 -2.89 -4.03 -2.23
C LYS A 42 -1.88 -5.18 -2.26
N ALA A 43 -1.37 -5.64 -1.12
CA ALA A 43 -0.41 -6.75 -1.06
C ALA A 43 -1.11 -8.11 -1.26
N LEU A 44 -0.69 -8.80 -2.30
CA LEU A 44 -1.18 -10.10 -2.71
C LEU A 44 -0.04 -11.12 -2.78
N ASP A 45 -0.38 -12.39 -2.57
CA ASP A 45 0.51 -13.51 -2.83
C ASP A 45 0.54 -13.83 -4.34
N LYS A 46 1.37 -14.81 -4.71
CA LYS A 46 1.51 -15.32 -6.08
C LYS A 46 0.20 -15.81 -6.70
N ASP A 47 -0.77 -16.20 -5.87
CA ASP A 47 -2.07 -16.73 -6.28
C ASP A 47 -3.15 -15.63 -6.33
N GLY A 48 -2.76 -14.37 -6.07
CA GLY A 48 -3.65 -13.21 -6.10
C GLY A 48 -4.53 -13.04 -4.86
N LYS A 49 -4.23 -13.76 -3.77
CA LYS A 49 -4.92 -13.63 -2.47
C LYS A 49 -4.22 -12.60 -1.61
N ARG A 50 -4.98 -11.94 -0.72
CA ARG A 50 -4.40 -10.96 0.21
C ARG A 50 -3.40 -11.64 1.15
N ILE A 51 -2.21 -11.05 1.27
CA ILE A 51 -1.18 -11.50 2.22
C ILE A 51 -1.56 -11.12 3.65
N PHE A 52 -2.14 -9.94 3.82
CA PHE A 52 -2.52 -9.39 5.12
C PHE A 52 -4.04 -9.30 5.24
N MET A 53 -4.52 -9.51 6.47
CA MET A 53 -5.91 -9.30 6.86
C MET A 53 -6.06 -7.99 7.62
N ASP A 54 -7.30 -7.50 7.74
CA ASP A 54 -7.58 -6.26 8.48
C ASP A 54 -7.15 -6.34 9.97
N ALA A 55 -7.16 -7.55 10.54
CA ALA A 55 -6.71 -7.83 11.90
C ALA A 55 -5.19 -7.63 12.09
N ASP A 56 -4.40 -7.84 11.03
CA ASP A 56 -2.94 -7.68 11.07
C ASP A 56 -2.51 -6.21 11.19
N ARG A 57 -3.44 -5.26 10.99
CA ARG A 57 -3.17 -3.83 11.14
C ARG A 57 -2.52 -3.51 12.49
N ILE A 58 -3.03 -4.07 13.58
CA ILE A 58 -2.54 -3.77 14.93
C ILE A 58 -1.10 -4.25 15.07
N ASN A 59 -0.79 -5.43 14.54
CA ASN A 59 0.55 -6.00 14.58
C ASN A 59 1.51 -5.18 13.69
N LEU A 60 1.07 -4.76 12.50
CA LEU A 60 1.85 -3.90 11.60
C LEU A 60 2.11 -2.49 12.19
N MET A 61 1.20 -1.97 13.02
CA MET A 61 1.37 -0.68 13.69
C MET A 61 2.30 -0.74 14.89
N ASN A 62 2.29 -1.85 15.64
CA ASN A 62 2.96 -1.94 16.94
C ASN A 62 4.25 -2.76 16.93
N GLU A 63 4.35 -3.78 16.07
CA GLU A 63 5.44 -4.76 16.09
C GLU A 63 6.35 -4.66 14.86
N ALA A 64 5.86 -4.15 13.73
CA ALA A 64 6.66 -4.02 12.52
C ALA A 64 7.59 -2.79 12.56
N ASP A 65 8.76 -2.91 11.95
CA ASP A 65 9.70 -1.79 11.81
C ASP A 65 9.08 -0.68 10.92
N PRO A 66 8.94 0.55 11.45
CA PRO A 66 8.39 1.68 10.70
C PRO A 66 9.14 1.97 9.39
N ALA A 67 10.46 1.79 9.34
CA ALA A 67 11.26 2.04 8.14
C ALA A 67 10.88 1.06 7.01
N VAL A 68 10.61 -0.19 7.38
CA VAL A 68 10.18 -1.24 6.44
C VAL A 68 8.77 -0.94 5.94
N ILE A 69 7.84 -0.61 6.83
CA ILE A 69 6.46 -0.27 6.48
C ILE A 69 6.41 0.91 5.50
N VAL A 70 7.09 2.01 5.81
CA VAL A 70 7.11 3.20 4.94
C VAL A 70 7.70 2.87 3.57
N ARG A 71 8.79 2.10 3.53
CA ARG A 71 9.43 1.71 2.27
C ARG A 71 8.54 0.80 1.43
N VAL A 72 7.96 -0.25 2.02
CA VAL A 72 7.12 -1.22 1.30
C VAL A 72 5.82 -0.57 0.86
N ALA A 73 5.09 0.10 1.76
CA ALA A 73 3.86 0.81 1.40
C ALA A 73 4.12 1.92 0.37
N GLY A 74 5.24 2.62 0.48
CA GLY A 74 5.69 3.60 -0.51
C GLY A 74 5.93 2.98 -1.89
N GLN A 75 6.58 1.82 -1.96
CA GLN A 75 6.76 1.08 -3.22
C GLN A 75 5.45 0.58 -3.81
N ILE A 76 4.55 0.04 -2.99
CA ILE A 76 3.23 -0.42 -3.42
C ILE A 76 2.38 0.72 -4.00
N ASN A 77 2.38 1.87 -3.33
CA ASN A 77 1.66 3.05 -3.80
C ASN A 77 2.31 3.66 -5.05
N ASN A 78 3.65 3.66 -5.14
CA ASN A 78 4.35 4.07 -6.36
C ASN A 78 4.27 3.06 -7.50
N MET A 79 3.95 1.79 -7.25
CA MET A 79 3.76 0.80 -8.31
C MET A 79 2.50 1.09 -9.14
N GLY A 80 1.53 1.80 -8.55
CA GLY A 80 0.42 2.43 -9.28
C GLY A 80 0.79 3.73 -10.01
N LEU A 81 1.91 4.37 -9.64
CA LEU A 81 2.48 5.56 -10.28
C LEU A 81 3.47 5.21 -11.40
N ARG A 82 3.21 4.15 -12.17
CA ARG A 82 3.57 4.18 -13.60
C ARG A 82 2.53 5.03 -14.35
N GLN A 83 2.39 6.28 -13.97
CA GLN A 83 1.99 7.29 -14.94
C GLN A 83 3.29 7.83 -15.53
N PRO A 84 3.52 7.76 -16.85
CA PRO A 84 4.55 8.59 -17.45
C PRO A 84 4.17 10.04 -17.12
N ILE A 85 4.93 10.69 -16.24
CA ILE A 85 4.78 12.11 -15.91
C ILE A 85 5.38 12.95 -17.07
N GLY A 86 5.00 12.62 -18.31
CA GLY A 86 5.66 13.12 -19.52
C GLY A 86 4.76 13.70 -20.61
N ASP A 87 3.44 13.46 -20.61
CA ASP A 87 2.59 13.83 -21.76
C ASP A 87 1.20 14.36 -21.39
N VAL A 88 1.10 15.25 -20.40
CA VAL A 88 -0.09 16.13 -20.28
C VAL A 88 0.31 17.55 -19.90
N VAL A 89 1.24 18.16 -20.63
CA VAL A 89 1.15 19.60 -20.94
C VAL A 89 1.99 19.88 -22.21
N LYS A 90 1.35 19.90 -23.38
CA LYS A 90 1.75 20.78 -24.49
C LYS A 90 0.51 21.22 -25.25
N GLU A 91 0.25 22.52 -25.10
CA GLU A 91 -0.47 23.47 -25.96
C GLU A 91 -1.95 23.21 -26.28
#